data_AF-A0AA41MI43-F1
#
_entry.id   AF-A0AA41MI43-F1
#
_cell.length_a   1.000
_cell.length_b   1.000
_cell.length_c   1.000
_cell.angle_alpha   90.00
_cell.angle_beta   90.00
_cell.angle_gamma   90.00
#
_symmetry.space_group_name_H-M   'P 1'
#
loop_
_entity.id
_entity.type
_entity.pdbx_description
1 polymer ?
#
loop_
_entity_poly.entity_id
_entity_poly.type
_entity_poly.pdbx_seq_one_letter_code
_entity_poly.pdbx_strand_id
1 'polypeptide(L)'
;MPTREHSRARGPRRNPQTRPPGPGPPGDHKTCAGRPLRQPQPGFHKARPKKIVFEDELNSQALLAPRKSTGAIPGGPMQRPDPFPDYELKYPPVSSQRERSRYVAVFQDQYGEFLELRQELGSTQAKLQHLEALLSSLPPPQSQKEAQVAARVWREFEKKWMDPGFLDKQLRCRYLKGKLRHLKTQIQKFDDQEESEGSVYF
;
A
#
# COMPACT_ATOMS: atom_id res chain seq x y z
N MET A 1 30.67 -30.15 61.94
CA MET A 1 30.09 -28.79 61.90
C MET A 1 28.77 -28.85 61.12
N PRO A 2 27.68 -28.24 61.64
CA PRO A 2 26.26 -28.41 61.26
C PRO A 2 25.85 -27.45 60.11
N THR A 3 24.69 -27.46 59.42
CA THR A 3 23.26 -27.29 59.78
C THR A 3 22.39 -27.53 58.51
N ARG A 4 21.29 -28.32 58.55
CA ARG A 4 19.86 -27.96 58.74
C ARG A 4 19.12 -27.23 57.58
N GLU A 5 18.19 -27.99 56.96
CA GLU A 5 16.82 -27.69 56.44
C GLU A 5 16.39 -26.28 55.95
N HIS A 6 15.55 -26.21 54.90
CA HIS A 6 14.05 -26.22 54.97
C HIS A 6 13.37 -26.07 53.58
N SER A 7 12.38 -26.94 53.32
CA SER A 7 10.97 -26.67 52.92
C SER A 7 10.53 -25.73 51.76
N ARG A 8 9.70 -26.33 50.87
CA ARG A 8 8.40 -25.90 50.30
C ARG A 8 8.28 -24.58 49.50
N ALA A 9 7.75 -24.68 48.27
CA ALA A 9 6.50 -24.01 47.87
C ALA A 9 5.94 -24.57 46.55
N ARG A 10 4.75 -25.19 46.65
CA ARG A 10 3.91 -25.72 45.58
C ARG A 10 3.01 -24.57 45.08
N GLY A 11 3.03 -24.29 43.79
CA GLY A 11 2.20 -23.24 43.16
C GLY A 11 0.68 -23.50 43.28
N PRO A 12 -0.15 -22.45 43.33
CA PRO A 12 -1.56 -22.60 43.69
C PRO A 12 -2.47 -23.00 42.51
N ARG A 13 -3.49 -23.76 42.91
CA ARG A 13 -4.61 -24.32 42.17
C ARG A 13 -5.54 -23.24 41.56
N ARG A 14 -6.09 -23.58 40.38
CA ARG A 14 -7.37 -23.07 39.86
C ARG A 14 -8.51 -23.42 40.84
N ASN A 15 -9.49 -22.52 40.99
CA ASN A 15 -10.78 -22.82 41.60
C ASN A 15 -11.93 -22.30 40.71
N PRO A 16 -13.09 -23.00 40.65
CA PRO A 16 -14.18 -22.74 39.70
C PRO A 16 -15.33 -21.90 40.31
N GLN A 17 -16.24 -21.49 39.42
CA GLN A 17 -17.68 -21.24 39.60
C GLN A 17 -18.24 -20.99 41.00
N THR A 18 -18.88 -19.83 41.17
CA THR A 18 -19.99 -19.67 42.12
C THR A 18 -21.03 -18.68 41.59
N ARG A 19 -22.28 -19.14 41.52
CA ARG A 19 -23.52 -18.39 41.26
C ARG A 19 -24.27 -18.23 42.58
N PRO A 20 -25.15 -17.23 42.74
CA PRO A 20 -26.34 -17.43 43.56
C PRO A 20 -27.67 -17.06 42.83
N PRO A 21 -28.83 -17.57 43.29
CA PRO A 21 -30.14 -17.44 42.60
C PRO A 21 -31.18 -16.54 43.32
N GLY A 22 -32.25 -16.19 42.57
CA GLY A 22 -33.60 -15.85 43.07
C GLY A 22 -34.15 -14.48 42.63
N PRO A 23 -35.47 -14.19 42.75
CA PRO A 23 -36.70 -14.99 42.54
C PRO A 23 -37.66 -14.35 41.48
N GLY A 24 -38.62 -15.10 40.91
CA GLY A 24 -39.79 -14.55 40.16
C GLY A 24 -41.06 -14.50 41.05
N PRO A 25 -42.33 -14.44 40.55
CA PRO A 25 -42.99 -13.98 39.30
C PRO A 25 -44.16 -12.98 39.65
N PRO A 26 -45.38 -12.83 39.02
CA PRO A 26 -45.99 -13.34 37.76
C PRO A 26 -46.82 -12.29 36.93
N GLY A 27 -47.43 -12.72 35.80
CA GLY A 27 -48.55 -12.00 35.17
C GLY A 27 -48.90 -12.41 33.74
N ASP A 28 -49.92 -13.28 33.60
CA ASP A 28 -50.56 -13.75 32.37
C ASP A 28 -51.33 -12.66 31.60
N HIS A 29 -51.60 -12.88 30.29
CA HIS A 29 -52.95 -12.86 29.67
C HIS A 29 -52.96 -12.69 28.12
N LYS A 30 -53.58 -13.67 27.46
CA LYS A 30 -54.59 -13.60 26.37
C LYS A 30 -54.26 -13.15 24.91
N THR A 31 -54.43 -14.15 24.03
CA THR A 31 -55.41 -14.28 22.90
C THR A 31 -55.28 -13.49 21.59
N CYS A 32 -54.90 -14.25 20.55
CA CYS A 32 -55.37 -14.37 19.15
C CYS A 32 -55.92 -13.21 18.30
N ALA A 33 -55.35 -13.14 17.08
CA ALA A 33 -55.98 -13.23 15.73
C ALA A 33 -55.88 -11.99 14.80
N GLY A 34 -55.27 -12.19 13.63
CA GLY A 34 -55.34 -11.31 12.45
C GLY A 34 -54.37 -11.72 11.33
N ARG A 35 -54.90 -12.06 10.15
CA ARG A 35 -54.22 -12.59 8.93
C ARG A 35 -53.33 -11.53 8.20
N PRO A 36 -52.49 -11.95 7.22
CA PRO A 36 -51.27 -11.25 6.80
C PRO A 36 -51.50 -10.22 5.69
N LEU A 37 -50.64 -9.21 5.61
CA LEU A 37 -50.45 -8.48 4.36
C LEU A 37 -49.05 -7.81 4.29
N ARG A 38 -48.38 -8.12 3.18
CA ARG A 38 -47.34 -7.33 2.48
C ARG A 38 -45.98 -7.17 3.15
N GLN A 39 -45.02 -7.94 2.64
CA GLN A 39 -43.63 -7.52 2.48
C GLN A 39 -43.55 -6.21 1.68
N PRO A 40 -42.80 -5.21 2.15
CA PRO A 40 -42.08 -4.29 1.28
C PRO A 40 -40.70 -4.89 1.03
N GLN A 41 -40.38 -5.13 -0.24
CA GLN A 41 -39.03 -5.51 -0.62
C GLN A 41 -38.05 -4.38 -0.25
N PRO A 42 -36.88 -4.69 0.33
CA PRO A 42 -35.79 -3.72 0.40
C PRO A 42 -35.32 -3.48 -1.04
N GLY A 43 -35.59 -2.28 -1.53
CA GLY A 43 -35.17 -1.84 -2.84
C GLY A 43 -33.68 -2.10 -3.02
N PHE A 44 -33.32 -2.64 -4.18
CA PHE A 44 -31.94 -2.75 -4.63
C PHE A 44 -31.26 -1.39 -4.52
N HIS A 45 -30.46 -1.20 -3.47
CA HIS A 45 -29.51 -0.11 -3.43
C HIS A 45 -28.53 -0.36 -4.58
N LYS A 46 -28.72 0.32 -5.71
CA LYS A 46 -27.67 0.42 -6.73
C LYS A 46 -26.45 1.01 -6.01
N ALA A 47 -25.45 0.17 -5.76
CA ALA A 47 -24.22 0.59 -5.13
C ALA A 47 -23.58 1.64 -6.05
N ARG A 48 -23.61 2.90 -5.61
CA ARG A 48 -22.95 4.00 -6.30
C ARG A 48 -21.47 3.64 -6.48
N PRO A 49 -20.90 3.79 -7.68
CA PRO A 49 -19.48 3.56 -7.88
C PRO A 49 -18.70 4.55 -7.00
N LYS A 50 -17.93 4.02 -6.06
CA LYS A 50 -17.04 4.80 -5.21
C LYS A 50 -15.94 5.36 -6.10
N LYS A 51 -15.90 6.68 -6.26
CA LYS A 51 -14.84 7.38 -7.00
C LYS A 51 -13.48 7.00 -6.39
N ILE A 52 -12.58 6.44 -7.20
CA ILE A 52 -11.23 6.08 -6.78
C ILE A 52 -10.44 7.39 -6.68
N VAL A 53 -10.33 8.00 -5.50
CA VAL A 53 -9.52 9.21 -5.30
C VAL A 53 -8.08 8.80 -4.95
N PHE A 54 -7.08 9.41 -5.59
CA PHE A 54 -5.68 9.21 -5.20
C PHE A 54 -5.34 10.25 -4.14
N GLU A 55 -4.85 9.83 -2.98
CA GLU A 55 -4.31 10.76 -1.97
C GLU A 55 -2.92 11.33 -2.35
N ASP A 56 -2.24 10.75 -3.34
CA ASP A 56 -0.84 11.04 -3.66
C ASP A 56 -0.61 12.25 -4.61
N GLU A 57 -1.66 12.98 -5.01
CA GLU A 57 -1.53 14.04 -6.02
C GLU A 57 -1.00 15.39 -5.50
N LEU A 58 -0.59 15.49 -4.23
CA LEU A 58 -0.12 16.76 -3.62
C LEU A 58 1.38 16.83 -3.28
N ASN A 59 2.18 15.79 -3.51
CA ASN A 59 3.62 15.83 -3.21
C ASN A 59 4.49 15.63 -4.47
N SER A 60 4.58 16.69 -5.28
CA SER A 60 5.49 16.76 -6.43
C SER A 60 6.61 17.76 -6.13
N GLN A 61 7.69 17.32 -5.47
CA GLN A 61 8.94 18.08 -5.49
C GLN A 61 10.09 17.27 -6.06
N ALA A 62 10.55 17.78 -7.20
CA ALA A 62 11.92 17.83 -7.72
C ALA A 62 12.78 16.56 -7.58
N LEU A 63 12.95 15.83 -8.68
CA LEU A 63 14.15 15.02 -8.89
C LEU A 63 14.75 15.28 -10.27
N LEU A 64 16.04 15.58 -10.21
CA LEU A 64 16.90 16.18 -11.21
C LEU A 64 17.14 15.25 -12.41
N ALA A 65 17.27 15.88 -13.58
CA ALA A 65 17.58 15.24 -14.84
C ALA A 65 18.94 14.50 -14.82
N PRO A 66 19.07 13.29 -15.42
CA PRO A 66 20.37 12.63 -15.55
C PRO A 66 21.17 13.22 -16.71
N ARG A 67 22.44 13.56 -16.44
CA ARG A 67 23.43 13.93 -17.47
C ARG A 67 23.80 12.70 -18.29
N LYS A 68 23.87 12.91 -19.61
CA LYS A 68 24.18 11.92 -20.65
C LYS A 68 25.68 11.57 -20.61
N SER A 69 26.02 10.29 -20.55
CA SER A 69 27.36 9.81 -20.91
C SER A 69 27.24 8.83 -22.07
N THR A 70 27.91 9.20 -23.16
CA THR A 70 27.99 8.49 -24.43
C THR A 70 28.98 7.33 -24.30
N GLY A 71 28.57 6.12 -24.66
CA GLY A 71 29.45 4.97 -24.82
C GLY A 71 28.81 3.99 -25.81
N ALA A 72 29.35 3.93 -27.02
CA ALA A 72 28.86 3.10 -28.11
C ALA A 72 29.46 1.69 -28.06
N ILE A 73 28.63 0.65 -28.09
CA ILE A 73 28.99 -0.73 -28.39
C ILE A 73 28.04 -1.22 -29.49
N PRO A 74 28.53 -1.76 -30.63
CA PRO A 74 27.68 -2.31 -31.67
C PRO A 74 27.49 -3.82 -31.48
N GLY A 75 26.25 -4.30 -31.65
CA GLY A 75 26.02 -5.71 -32.02
C GLY A 75 24.97 -6.46 -31.21
N GLY A 76 23.70 -6.18 -31.49
CA GLY A 76 22.56 -7.02 -31.14
C GLY A 76 21.26 -6.33 -31.55
N PRO A 77 20.20 -7.02 -32.00
CA PRO A 77 18.89 -6.42 -32.14
C PRO A 77 18.40 -6.04 -30.75
N MET A 78 18.77 -4.85 -30.28
CA MET A 78 18.05 -4.17 -29.22
C MET A 78 16.64 -4.00 -29.75
N GLN A 79 15.71 -4.85 -29.30
CA GLN A 79 14.31 -4.52 -29.38
C GLN A 79 14.19 -3.16 -28.70
N ARG A 80 13.96 -2.14 -29.52
CA ARG A 80 13.78 -0.77 -29.06
C ARG A 80 12.71 -0.87 -27.99
N PRO A 81 12.95 -0.41 -26.75
CA PRO A 81 11.90 -0.39 -25.74
C PRO A 81 10.68 0.28 -26.38
N ASP A 82 9.55 -0.41 -26.35
CA ASP A 82 8.32 0.10 -26.93
C ASP A 82 8.12 1.53 -26.38
N PRO A 83 7.98 2.57 -27.24
CA PRO A 83 7.85 3.94 -26.78
C PRO A 83 6.67 4.13 -25.83
N PHE A 84 5.72 3.20 -25.83
CA PHE A 84 4.57 3.18 -24.94
C PHE A 84 4.71 2.13 -23.84
N PRO A 85 4.36 2.46 -22.58
CA PRO A 85 4.27 1.48 -21.51
C PRO A 85 3.28 0.37 -21.85
N ASP A 86 3.63 -0.88 -21.54
CA ASP A 86 2.83 -2.07 -21.86
C ASP A 86 1.40 -2.02 -21.31
N TYR A 87 1.18 -1.33 -20.19
CA TYR A 87 -0.14 -1.18 -19.59
C TYR A 87 -1.10 -0.33 -20.45
N GLU A 88 -0.60 0.55 -21.31
CA GLU A 88 -1.47 1.34 -22.20
C GLU A 88 -2.10 0.45 -23.27
N LEU A 89 -1.32 -0.50 -23.78
CA LEU A 89 -1.81 -1.51 -24.73
C LEU A 89 -2.67 -2.58 -24.05
N LYS A 90 -2.31 -3.02 -22.83
CA LYS A 90 -3.05 -4.06 -22.10
C LYS A 90 -4.41 -3.60 -21.57
N TYR A 91 -4.56 -2.30 -21.33
CA TYR A 91 -5.76 -1.72 -20.76
C TYR A 91 -6.30 -0.60 -21.67
N PRO A 92 -6.86 -0.94 -22.85
CA PRO A 92 -7.51 0.04 -23.72
C PRO A 92 -8.76 0.67 -23.06
N PRO A 93 -9.38 1.67 -23.68
CA PRO A 93 -10.65 2.24 -23.24
C PRO A 93 -11.70 1.16 -22.94
N VAL A 94 -12.34 1.28 -21.78
CA VAL A 94 -13.33 0.32 -21.30
C VAL A 94 -14.57 0.38 -22.18
N SER A 95 -15.03 -0.79 -22.63
CA SER A 95 -16.18 -0.92 -23.53
C SER A 95 -17.42 -1.52 -22.87
N SER A 96 -17.29 -2.08 -21.66
CA SER A 96 -18.38 -2.78 -20.97
C SER A 96 -18.22 -2.79 -19.46
N GLN A 97 -19.34 -2.96 -18.74
CA GLN A 97 -19.34 -3.04 -17.29
C GLN A 97 -18.56 -4.24 -16.71
N ARG A 98 -18.50 -5.34 -17.46
CA ARG A 98 -17.70 -6.51 -17.10
C ARG A 98 -16.20 -6.20 -17.17
N GLU A 99 -15.79 -5.47 -18.22
CA GLU A 99 -14.41 -5.02 -18.38
C GLU A 99 -14.01 -3.98 -17.33
N ARG A 100 -14.90 -3.02 -17.05
CA ARG A 100 -14.74 -2.07 -15.95
C ARG A 100 -14.43 -2.79 -14.63
N SER A 101 -15.26 -3.79 -14.29
CA SER A 101 -15.08 -4.59 -13.07
C SER A 101 -13.73 -5.31 -13.02
N ARG A 102 -13.23 -5.81 -14.16
CA ARG A 102 -11.87 -6.39 -14.26
C ARG A 102 -10.79 -5.35 -13.97
N TYR A 103 -10.91 -4.15 -14.54
CA TYR A 103 -9.91 -3.09 -14.34
C TYR A 103 -9.87 -2.65 -12.88
N VAL A 104 -11.04 -2.54 -12.23
CA VAL A 104 -11.13 -2.25 -10.79
C VAL A 104 -10.44 -3.32 -9.95
N ALA A 105 -10.67 -4.60 -10.25
CA ALA A 105 -10.02 -5.69 -9.53
C ALA A 105 -8.49 -5.63 -9.65
N VAL A 106 -7.97 -5.41 -10.86
CA VAL A 106 -6.52 -5.22 -11.09
C VAL A 106 -6.00 -3.99 -10.36
N PHE A 107 -6.74 -2.87 -10.38
CA PHE A 107 -6.35 -1.66 -9.68
C PHE A 107 -6.20 -1.93 -8.18
N GLN A 108 -7.19 -2.58 -7.56
CA GLN A 108 -7.19 -2.85 -6.12
C GLN A 108 -6.04 -3.76 -5.71
N ASP A 109 -5.82 -4.85 -6.45
CA ASP A 109 -4.72 -5.78 -6.23
C ASP A 109 -3.35 -5.06 -6.29
N GLN A 110 -3.13 -4.32 -7.37
CA GLN A 110 -1.83 -3.67 -7.64
C GLN A 110 -1.61 -2.41 -6.78
N TYR A 111 -2.68 -1.80 -6.26
CA TYR A 111 -2.58 -0.67 -5.35
C TYR A 111 -2.00 -1.07 -3.99
N GLY A 112 -2.31 -2.27 -3.50
CA GLY A 112 -1.68 -2.84 -2.30
C GLY A 112 -0.16 -2.94 -2.45
N GLU A 113 0.30 -3.58 -3.53
CA GLU A 113 1.73 -3.68 -3.87
C GLU A 113 2.42 -2.30 -3.93
N PHE A 114 1.75 -1.32 -4.54
CA PHE A 114 2.26 0.04 -4.65
C PHE A 114 2.43 0.72 -3.28
N LEU A 115 1.47 0.57 -2.38
CA LEU A 115 1.55 1.15 -1.04
C LEU A 115 2.70 0.55 -0.23
N GLU A 116 2.85 -0.76 -0.27
CA GLU A 116 3.95 -1.47 0.42
C GLU A 116 5.30 -1.01 -0.10
N LEU A 117 5.49 -0.97 -1.43
CA LEU A 117 6.73 -0.49 -2.04
C LEU A 117 7.03 0.96 -1.68
N ARG A 118 6.02 1.83 -1.67
CA ARG A 118 6.18 3.22 -1.26
C ARG A 118 6.64 3.34 0.19
N GLN A 119 6.04 2.57 1.10
CA GLN A 119 6.41 2.57 2.50
C GLN A 119 7.84 2.09 2.69
N GLU A 120 8.23 1.01 2.01
CA GLU A 120 9.58 0.46 2.09
C GLU A 120 10.64 1.44 1.54
N LEU A 121 10.37 2.04 0.38
CA LEU A 121 11.24 3.06 -0.21
C LEU A 121 11.38 4.27 0.70
N GLY A 122 10.27 4.77 1.26
CA GLY A 122 10.29 5.88 2.21
C GLY A 122 11.10 5.56 3.47
N SER A 123 10.94 4.35 4.01
CA SER A 123 11.69 3.89 5.18
C SER A 123 13.20 3.78 4.91
N THR A 124 13.56 3.26 3.73
CA THR A 124 14.97 3.13 3.31
C THR A 124 15.59 4.50 3.07
N GLN A 125 14.90 5.38 2.35
CA GLN A 125 15.34 6.74 2.08
C GLN A 125 15.51 7.53 3.39
N ALA A 126 14.60 7.40 4.35
CA ALA A 126 14.72 8.06 5.65
C ALA A 126 15.97 7.62 6.42
N LYS A 127 16.28 6.31 6.40
CA LYS A 127 17.51 5.79 7.02
C LYS A 127 18.77 6.34 6.34
N LEU A 128 18.79 6.38 5.01
CA LEU A 128 19.92 6.94 4.26
C LEU A 128 20.09 8.43 4.52
N GLN A 129 19.01 9.20 4.52
CA GLN A 129 19.04 10.63 4.83
C GLN A 129 19.50 10.90 6.27
N HIS A 130 19.10 10.07 7.23
CA HIS A 130 19.60 10.17 8.59
C HIS A 130 21.12 9.92 8.67
N LEU A 131 21.62 8.89 7.98
CA LEU A 131 23.06 8.61 7.90
C LEU A 131 23.82 9.75 7.19
N GLU A 132 23.25 10.32 6.13
CA GLU A 132 23.81 11.48 5.42
C GLU A 132 23.99 12.67 6.36
N ALA A 133 22.97 12.98 7.17
CA ALA A 133 23.01 14.05 8.15
C ALA A 133 24.10 13.81 9.21
N LEU A 134 24.21 12.57 9.71
CA LEU A 134 25.26 12.20 10.67
C LEU A 134 26.65 12.36 10.05
N LEU A 135 26.88 11.83 8.85
CA LEU A 135 28.17 11.93 8.16
C LEU A 135 28.54 13.37 7.84
N SER A 136 27.56 14.20 7.47
CA SER A 136 27.76 15.63 7.17
C SER A 136 28.01 16.47 8.43
N SER A 137 27.60 15.98 9.61
CA SER A 137 27.81 16.66 10.89
C SER A 137 29.18 16.36 11.54
N LEU A 138 29.95 15.41 11.00
CA LEU A 138 31.25 15.06 11.55
C LEU A 138 32.25 16.21 11.38
N PRO A 139 33.18 16.40 12.35
CA PRO A 139 34.23 17.38 12.22
C PRO A 139 35.15 17.05 11.03
N PRO A 140 35.82 18.05 10.43
CA PRO A 140 36.81 17.82 9.39
C PRO A 140 37.93 16.89 9.86
N PRO A 141 38.43 15.99 9.00
CA PRO A 141 39.51 15.08 9.37
C PRO A 141 40.78 15.87 9.70
N GLN A 142 41.44 15.50 10.80
CA GLN A 142 42.65 16.17 11.29
C GLN A 142 43.93 15.52 10.76
N SER A 143 43.84 14.33 10.18
CA SER A 143 44.96 13.60 9.61
C SER A 143 44.62 12.97 8.25
N GLN A 144 45.65 12.66 7.46
CA GLN A 144 45.48 11.95 6.19
C GLN A 144 44.81 10.57 6.38
N LYS A 145 45.11 9.87 7.49
CA LYS A 145 44.51 8.58 7.81
C LYS A 145 43.02 8.72 8.09
N GLU A 146 42.61 9.72 8.85
CA GLU A 146 41.19 10.03 9.09
C GLU A 146 40.47 10.41 7.79
N ALA A 147 41.10 11.22 6.94
CA ALA A 147 40.53 11.57 5.64
C ALA A 147 40.28 10.33 4.76
N GLN A 148 41.21 9.37 4.73
CA GLN A 148 41.02 8.11 4.01
C GLN A 148 39.88 7.27 4.58
N VAL A 149 39.74 7.21 5.91
CA VAL A 149 38.63 6.50 6.56
C VAL A 149 37.30 7.16 6.23
N ALA A 150 37.21 8.49 6.35
CA ALA A 150 36.00 9.25 6.01
C ALA A 150 35.59 9.03 4.54
N ALA A 151 36.56 9.13 3.61
CA ALA A 151 36.31 8.88 2.19
C ALA A 151 35.82 7.45 1.92
N ARG A 152 36.35 6.45 2.64
CA ARG A 152 35.88 5.07 2.53
C ARG A 152 34.44 4.93 3.02
N VAL A 153 34.09 5.55 4.16
CA VAL A 153 32.73 5.52 4.71
C VAL A 153 31.73 6.15 3.75
N TRP A 154 32.05 7.34 3.20
CA TRP A 154 31.22 8.00 2.19
C TRP A 154 31.01 7.15 0.94
N ARG A 155 32.06 6.48 0.44
CA ARG A 155 31.93 5.57 -0.69
C ARG A 155 30.99 4.39 -0.40
N GLU A 156 31.08 3.80 0.79
CA GLU A 156 30.17 2.72 1.18
C GLU A 156 28.73 3.22 1.34
N PHE A 157 28.55 4.46 1.81
CA PHE A 157 27.24 5.11 1.88
C PHE A 157 26.64 5.35 0.48
N GLU A 158 27.40 5.89 -0.47
CA GLU A 158 26.97 6.09 -1.86
C GLU A 158 26.55 4.78 -2.53
N LYS A 159 27.26 3.67 -2.25
CA LYS A 159 26.86 2.34 -2.75
C LYS A 159 25.47 1.94 -2.28
N LYS A 160 25.01 2.39 -1.10
CA LYS A 160 23.64 2.11 -0.63
C LYS A 160 22.59 2.89 -1.40
N TRP A 161 22.90 4.09 -1.86
CA TRP A 161 22.02 4.85 -2.77
C TRP A 161 21.94 4.23 -4.16
N MET A 162 23.02 3.59 -4.60
CA MET A 162 23.12 2.91 -5.89
C MET A 162 22.86 1.40 -5.81
N ASP A 163 22.27 0.93 -4.71
CA ASP A 163 21.96 -0.48 -4.54
C ASP A 163 20.95 -0.93 -5.60
N PRO A 164 21.25 -1.98 -6.39
CA PRO A 164 20.35 -2.43 -7.45
C PRO A 164 18.95 -2.77 -6.95
N GLY A 165 18.83 -3.39 -5.77
CA GLY A 165 17.53 -3.73 -5.18
C GLY A 165 16.72 -2.48 -4.82
N PHE A 166 17.36 -1.43 -4.33
CA PHE A 166 16.70 -0.14 -4.08
C PHE A 166 16.24 0.53 -5.38
N LEU A 167 17.10 0.55 -6.40
CA LEU A 167 16.80 1.13 -7.71
C LEU A 167 15.66 0.38 -8.42
N ASP A 168 15.65 -0.95 -8.35
CA ASP A 168 14.60 -1.80 -8.93
C ASP A 168 13.25 -1.55 -8.27
N LYS A 169 13.22 -1.45 -6.93
CA LYS A 169 11.99 -1.07 -6.19
C LYS A 169 11.51 0.32 -6.59
N GLN A 170 12.42 1.28 -6.75
CA GLN A 170 12.07 2.62 -7.20
C GLN A 170 11.49 2.62 -8.62
N LEU A 171 12.07 1.84 -9.53
CA LEU A 171 11.56 1.66 -10.89
C LEU A 171 10.18 1.00 -10.87
N ARG A 172 10.00 -0.06 -10.08
CA ARG A 172 8.71 -0.74 -9.92
C ARG A 172 7.62 0.18 -9.37
N CYS A 173 7.95 0.99 -8.37
CA CYS A 173 7.03 1.98 -7.81
C CYS A 173 6.59 3.01 -8.87
N ARG A 174 7.52 3.52 -9.69
CA ARG A 174 7.19 4.43 -10.81
C ARG A 174 6.29 3.76 -11.85
N TYR A 175 6.60 2.50 -12.20
CA TYR A 175 5.79 1.72 -13.13
C TYR A 175 4.35 1.54 -12.62
N LEU A 176 4.18 1.10 -11.37
CA LEU A 176 2.87 0.92 -10.75
C LEU A 176 2.10 2.24 -10.68
N LYS A 177 2.75 3.35 -10.32
CA LYS A 177 2.11 4.67 -10.32
C LYS A 177 1.54 5.03 -11.70
N GLY A 178 2.30 4.78 -12.77
CA GLY A 178 1.85 4.98 -14.15
C GLY A 178 0.66 4.08 -14.52
N LYS A 179 0.79 2.77 -14.28
CA LYS A 179 -0.24 1.75 -14.55
C LYS A 179 -1.55 2.05 -13.80
N LEU A 180 -1.46 2.34 -12.50
CA LEU A 180 -2.63 2.60 -11.66
C LEU A 180 -3.33 3.91 -12.06
N ARG A 181 -2.56 4.96 -12.40
CA ARG A 181 -3.13 6.19 -12.95
C ARG A 181 -3.90 5.93 -14.24
N HIS A 182 -3.29 5.17 -15.17
CA HIS A 182 -3.94 4.80 -16.43
C HIS A 182 -5.23 4.01 -16.22
N LEU A 183 -5.20 2.97 -15.39
CA LEU A 183 -6.38 2.17 -15.04
C LEU A 183 -7.51 3.03 -14.47
N LYS A 184 -7.19 3.91 -13.50
CA LYS A 184 -8.16 4.85 -12.94
C LYS A 184 -8.76 5.75 -14.02
N THR A 185 -7.94 6.30 -14.92
CA THR A 185 -8.42 7.13 -16.02
C THR A 185 -9.37 6.37 -16.94
N GLN A 186 -9.07 5.12 -17.31
CA GLN A 186 -9.97 4.33 -18.17
C GLN A 186 -11.29 3.98 -17.48
N ILE A 187 -11.27 3.67 -16.18
CA ILE A 187 -12.48 3.42 -15.39
C ILE A 187 -13.33 4.69 -15.30
N GLN A 188 -12.70 5.83 -14.99
CA GLN A 188 -13.41 7.11 -14.82
C GLN A 188 -14.06 7.57 -16.13
N LYS A 189 -13.36 7.46 -17.26
CA LYS A 189 -13.91 7.83 -18.58
C LYS A 189 -15.19 7.06 -18.92
N PHE A 190 -15.24 5.78 -18.58
CA PHE A 190 -16.43 4.96 -18.80
C PHE A 190 -17.58 5.36 -17.85
N ASP A 191 -17.26 5.60 -16.57
CA ASP A 191 -18.25 6.07 -15.59
C ASP A 191 -18.90 7.40 -16.02
N ASP A 192 -18.10 8.34 -16.51
CA ASP A 192 -18.56 9.65 -16.97
C ASP A 192 -19.45 9.53 -18.23
N GLN A 193 -19.16 8.58 -19.11
CA GLN A 193 -19.98 8.29 -20.30
C GLN A 193 -21.34 7.68 -19.94
N GLU A 194 -21.38 6.70 -19.03
CA GLU A 194 -22.64 6.11 -18.56
C GLU A 194 -23.53 7.14 -17.84
N GLU A 195 -22.94 8.09 -17.10
CA GLU A 195 -23.69 9.15 -16.42
C GLU A 195 -24.28 10.16 -17.41
N SER A 196 -23.56 10.47 -18.49
CA SER A 196 -24.03 11.36 -19.55
C SER A 196 -25.15 10.74 -20.41
N GLU A 197 -25.05 9.45 -20.76
CA GLU A 197 -26.10 8.76 -21.53
C GLU A 197 -27.36 8.48 -20.71
N GLY A 198 -27.20 8.23 -19.40
CA GLY A 198 -28.32 8.07 -18.47
C GLY A 198 -29.09 9.36 -18.16
N SER A 199 -28.53 10.53 -18.44
CA SER A 199 -29.13 11.84 -18.16
C SER A 199 -30.06 12.36 -19.26
N VAL A 200 -30.08 11.76 -20.46
CA VAL A 200 -30.91 12.23 -21.60
C VAL A 200 -32.33 11.65 -21.58
N TYR A 201 -32.67 10.88 -20.55
CA TYR A 201 -34.00 10.28 -20.39
C TYR A 201 -34.82 10.92 -19.28
N PHE A 202 -35.09 12.23 -19.34
CA PHE A 202 -36.24 12.88 -18.67
C PHE A 202 -36.64 14.16 -19.39
#